data_AF-A0A8S8XZ77-F1
#
_entry.id   AF-A0A8S8XZ77-F1
#
_cell.length_a   1.000
_cell.length_b   1.000
_cell.length_c   1.000
_cell.angle_alpha   90.00
_cell.angle_beta   90.00
_cell.angle_gamma   90.00
#
_symmetry.space_group_name_H-M   'P 1'
#
loop_
_entity.id
_entity.type
_entity.pdbx_description
1 polymer ?
#
loop_
_entity_poly.entity_id
_entity_poly.type
_entity_poly.pdbx_seq_one_letter_code
_entity_poly.pdbx_strand_id
1 'polypeptide(L)'
;MGAIGLATTHLMDKRLWWMQTEQNMNDATFAFMLGISVYALWHLLDDAWLAILPALFMAYGDGVTGIIRNKMFAKRTKSAWGNLGMAILCIPLGYIIGKNSDPSIPIWGVISGAVASLVERYEFGPIDDNVLIVVASSIIIALGVHLGPIF
;
A
#
# COMPACT_ATOMS: atom_id res chain seq x y z
N MET A 1 -4.42 4.85 17.40
CA MET A 1 -5.26 6.05 17.68
C MET A 1 -5.93 6.60 16.43
N GLY A 2 -5.22 6.85 15.33
CA GLY A 2 -5.81 7.43 14.09
C GLY A 2 -6.94 6.61 13.46
N ALA A 3 -6.73 5.30 13.22
CA ALA A 3 -7.75 4.43 12.62
C ALA A 3 -9.03 4.32 13.45
N ILE A 4 -8.89 4.20 14.77
CA ILE A 4 -10.02 4.15 15.71
C ILE A 4 -10.78 5.49 15.66
N GLY A 5 -10.06 6.62 15.68
CA GLY A 5 -10.65 7.94 15.52
C GLY A 5 -11.51 8.04 14.25
N LEU A 6 -10.96 7.67 13.11
CA LEU A 6 -11.66 7.68 11.81
C LEU A 6 -12.85 6.71 11.78
N ALA A 7 -12.71 5.50 12.34
CA ALA A 7 -13.82 4.56 12.42
C ALA A 7 -14.94 5.10 13.32
N THR A 8 -14.60 5.68 14.48
CA THR A 8 -15.60 6.25 15.40
C THR A 8 -16.33 7.45 14.81
N THR A 9 -15.65 8.36 14.10
CA THR A 9 -16.30 9.51 13.46
C THR A 9 -17.25 9.07 12.34
N HIS A 10 -16.90 8.00 11.64
CA HIS A 10 -17.76 7.41 10.60
C HIS A 10 -19.00 6.74 11.20
N LEU A 11 -18.82 5.90 12.23
CA LEU A 11 -19.91 5.21 12.92
C LEU A 11 -20.86 6.16 13.68
N MET A 12 -20.34 7.30 14.16
CA MET A 12 -21.12 8.32 14.87
C MET A 12 -21.73 9.38 13.95
N ASP A 13 -21.62 9.22 12.63
CA ASP A 13 -22.06 10.19 11.62
C ASP A 13 -21.48 11.61 11.80
N LYS A 14 -20.33 11.72 12.47
CA LYS A 14 -19.55 12.95 12.64
C LYS A 14 -18.38 12.96 11.67
N ARG A 15 -18.67 12.66 10.41
CA ARG A 15 -17.68 12.42 9.36
C ARG A 15 -16.84 13.67 9.09
N LEU A 16 -15.54 13.46 8.91
CA LEU A 16 -14.62 14.51 8.48
C LEU A 16 -14.73 14.69 6.97
N TRP A 17 -15.69 15.51 6.52
CA TRP A 17 -16.07 15.68 5.10
C TRP A 17 -14.93 16.04 4.13
N TRP A 18 -13.81 16.55 4.65
CA TRP A 18 -12.62 16.87 3.86
C TRP A 18 -11.77 15.64 3.53
N MET A 19 -12.00 14.49 4.18
CA MET A 19 -11.23 13.24 4.03
C MET A 19 -12.14 12.03 3.87
N GLN A 20 -13.14 11.87 4.75
CA GLN A 20 -14.01 10.70 4.82
C GLN A 20 -15.17 10.78 3.84
N THR A 21 -15.42 9.69 3.12
CA THR A 21 -16.60 9.58 2.24
C THR A 21 -17.74 8.85 2.93
N GLU A 22 -18.98 9.13 2.51
CA GLU A 22 -20.16 8.51 3.13
C GLU A 22 -20.28 7.01 2.86
N GLN A 23 -19.75 6.58 1.72
CA GLN A 23 -20.01 5.27 1.14
C GLN A 23 -18.95 4.22 1.51
N ASN A 24 -17.79 4.66 2.01
CA ASN A 24 -16.69 3.75 2.32
C ASN A 24 -15.95 4.16 3.59
N MET A 25 -15.31 3.18 4.23
CA MET A 25 -14.43 3.37 5.39
C MET A 25 -12.95 3.27 4.99
N ASN A 26 -12.63 3.51 3.72
CA ASN A 26 -11.28 3.27 3.20
C ASN A 26 -10.22 4.06 3.97
N ASP A 27 -10.52 5.28 4.44
CA ASP A 27 -9.57 6.07 5.24
C ASP A 27 -9.23 5.43 6.58
N ALA A 28 -10.22 4.79 7.23
CA ALA A 28 -10.01 4.10 8.49
C ALA A 28 -9.20 2.81 8.27
N THR A 29 -9.51 2.07 7.21
CA THR A 29 -8.77 0.87 6.80
C THR A 29 -7.34 1.22 6.40
N PHE A 30 -7.13 2.30 5.64
CA PHE A 30 -5.83 2.82 5.26
C PHE A 30 -4.99 3.13 6.50
N ALA A 31 -5.53 3.92 7.45
CA ALA A 31 -4.83 4.26 8.67
C ALA A 31 -4.55 3.04 9.55
N PHE A 32 -5.44 2.04 9.53
CA PHE A 32 -5.25 0.78 10.24
C PHE A 32 -4.13 -0.05 9.60
N MET A 33 -4.20 -0.28 8.29
CA MET A 33 -3.21 -1.05 7.53
C MET A 33 -1.83 -0.42 7.61
N LEU A 34 -1.73 0.91 7.53
CA LEU A 34 -0.47 1.62 7.70
C LEU A 34 0.17 1.34 9.07
N GLY A 35 -0.60 1.43 10.16
CA GLY A 35 -0.08 1.21 11.50
C GLY A 35 0.25 -0.26 11.80
N ILE A 36 -0.67 -1.17 11.47
CA ILE A 36 -0.53 -2.59 11.82
C ILE A 36 0.54 -3.28 10.97
N SER A 37 0.65 -2.96 9.68
CA SER A 37 1.64 -3.60 8.80
C SER A 37 3.06 -3.22 9.18
N VAL A 38 3.32 -1.93 9.41
CA VAL A 38 4.65 -1.47 9.84
C VAL A 38 5.03 -2.12 11.17
N TYR A 39 4.12 -2.15 12.15
CA TYR A 39 4.39 -2.80 13.43
C TYR A 39 4.67 -4.30 13.28
N ALA A 40 3.82 -5.03 12.55
CA ALA A 40 3.94 -6.47 12.38
C ALA A 40 5.20 -6.86 11.59
N LEU A 41 5.50 -6.15 10.50
CA LEU A 41 6.66 -6.41 9.67
C LEU A 41 7.95 -6.03 10.36
N TRP A 42 7.99 -4.93 11.10
CA TRP A 42 9.18 -4.56 11.84
C TRP A 42 9.50 -5.62 12.90
N HIS A 43 8.49 -6.10 13.62
CA HIS A 43 8.70 -7.17 14.59
C HIS A 43 9.13 -8.50 13.95
N LEU A 44 8.72 -8.76 12.70
CA LEU A 44 9.04 -9.99 11.98
C LEU A 44 10.41 -9.96 11.28
N LEU A 45 10.78 -8.82 10.71
CA LEU A 45 11.93 -8.66 9.81
C LEU A 45 13.14 -8.01 10.53
N ASP A 46 12.92 -7.36 11.67
CA ASP A 46 13.90 -6.57 12.42
C ASP A 46 14.55 -5.41 11.64
N ASP A 47 14.02 -5.10 10.44
CA ASP A 47 14.45 -3.99 9.59
C ASP A 47 13.30 -3.03 9.32
N ALA A 48 13.49 -1.77 9.73
CA ALA A 48 12.47 -0.72 9.62
C ALA A 48 12.21 -0.30 8.16
N TRP A 49 13.20 -0.40 7.28
CA TRP A 49 13.08 0.01 5.88
C TRP A 49 12.19 -0.97 5.10
N LEU A 50 12.39 -2.27 5.30
CA LEU A 50 11.54 -3.31 4.73
C LEU A 50 10.13 -3.28 5.32
N ALA A 51 10.01 -2.98 6.62
CA ALA A 51 8.72 -2.91 7.28
C ALA A 51 7.84 -1.76 6.78
N ILE A 52 8.43 -0.63 6.43
CA ILE A 52 7.70 0.54 5.93
C ILE A 52 7.36 0.40 4.44
N LEU A 53 8.04 -0.48 3.71
CA LEU A 53 7.94 -0.57 2.25
C LEU A 53 6.50 -0.91 1.74
N PRO A 54 5.77 -1.90 2.27
CA PRO A 54 4.36 -2.14 1.93
C PRO A 54 3.44 -0.93 2.19
N ALA A 55 3.63 -0.26 3.32
CA ALA A 55 2.85 0.93 3.66
C ALA A 55 3.15 2.11 2.72
N LEU A 56 4.40 2.24 2.26
CA LEU A 56 4.77 3.22 1.23
C LEU A 56 4.12 2.91 -0.11
N PHE A 57 4.09 1.64 -0.55
CA PHE A 57 3.43 1.28 -1.80
C PHE A 57 1.95 1.63 -1.78
N MET A 58 1.26 1.34 -0.68
CA MET A 58 -0.13 1.74 -0.48
C MET A 58 -0.27 3.27 -0.52
N ALA A 59 0.42 4.01 0.36
CA ALA A 59 0.23 5.45 0.49
C ALA A 59 0.63 6.25 -0.76
N TYR A 60 1.82 5.99 -1.30
CA TYR A 60 2.33 6.70 -2.47
C TYR A 60 1.69 6.19 -3.76
N GLY A 61 1.42 4.88 -3.86
CA GLY A 61 0.71 4.29 -5.00
C GLY A 61 -0.68 4.88 -5.17
N ASP A 62 -1.48 4.88 -4.11
CA ASP A 62 -2.83 5.48 -4.10
C ASP A 62 -2.80 6.98 -4.41
N GLY A 63 -1.78 7.69 -3.93
CA GLY A 63 -1.58 9.10 -4.27
C GLY A 63 -1.40 9.30 -5.77
N VAL A 64 -0.53 8.53 -6.41
CA VAL A 64 -0.27 8.63 -7.86
C VAL A 64 -1.46 8.16 -8.69
N THR A 65 -2.09 7.04 -8.33
CA THR A 65 -3.29 6.55 -9.04
C THR A 65 -4.42 7.57 -8.93
N GLY A 66 -4.59 8.19 -7.76
CA GLY A 66 -5.54 9.28 -7.51
C GLY A 66 -5.31 10.50 -8.40
N ILE A 67 -4.06 10.98 -8.51
CA ILE A 67 -3.70 12.12 -9.36
C ILE A 67 -3.99 11.81 -10.85
N ILE A 68 -3.54 10.65 -11.33
CA ILE A 68 -3.73 10.24 -12.74
C ILE A 68 -5.21 10.10 -13.05
N ARG A 69 -5.96 9.44 -12.17
CA ARG A 69 -7.41 9.25 -12.31
C ARG A 69 -8.15 10.59 -12.35
N ASN A 70 -7.81 11.51 -11.46
CA ASN A 70 -8.43 12.82 -11.42
C ASN A 70 -8.17 13.60 -12.72
N LYS A 71 -6.94 13.54 -13.24
CA LYS A 71 -6.56 14.24 -14.47
C LYS A 71 -7.15 13.64 -15.75
N MET A 72 -7.26 12.31 -15.82
CA MET A 72 -7.68 11.61 -17.04
C MET A 72 -9.19 11.39 -17.13
N PHE A 73 -9.85 11.08 -16.01
CA PHE A 73 -11.24 10.62 -16.00
C PHE A 73 -12.17 11.48 -15.13
N ALA A 74 -11.63 12.24 -14.17
CA ALA A 74 -12.38 13.07 -13.21
C ALA A 74 -13.50 12.32 -12.45
N LYS A 75 -13.45 10.98 -12.44
CA LYS A 75 -14.40 10.07 -11.80
C LYS A 75 -13.64 8.90 -11.18
N ARG A 76 -14.23 8.26 -10.16
CA ARG A 76 -13.66 7.05 -9.54
C ARG A 76 -13.68 5.90 -10.54
N THR A 77 -12.59 5.74 -11.29
CA THR A 77 -12.36 4.66 -12.25
C THR A 77 -11.00 4.03 -11.98
N LYS A 78 -10.96 2.69 -11.95
CA LYS A 78 -9.72 1.93 -11.93
C LYS A 78 -9.26 1.79 -13.38
N SER A 79 -8.11 2.37 -13.71
CA SER A 79 -7.60 2.42 -15.08
C SER A 79 -6.21 1.80 -15.16
N ALA A 80 -5.87 1.27 -16.34
CA ALA A 80 -4.53 0.78 -16.61
C ALA A 80 -3.46 1.88 -16.49
N TRP A 81 -3.84 3.14 -16.74
CA TRP A 81 -2.95 4.30 -16.56
C TRP A 81 -2.60 4.57 -15.10
N GLY A 82 -3.56 4.40 -14.19
CA GLY A 82 -3.29 4.50 -12.75
C GLY A 82 -2.29 3.42 -12.29
N ASN A 83 -2.54 2.17 -12.69
CA ASN A 83 -1.63 1.06 -12.42
C ASN A 83 -0.24 1.31 -13.02
N LEU A 84 -0.14 1.77 -14.28
CA LEU A 84 1.16 2.11 -14.86
C LEU A 84 1.90 3.19 -14.05
N GLY A 85 1.19 4.22 -13.59
CA GLY A 85 1.77 5.26 -12.73
C GLY A 85 2.27 4.73 -11.40
N MET A 86 1.47 3.87 -10.74
CA MET A 86 1.88 3.18 -9.53
C MET A 86 3.11 2.30 -9.77
N ALA A 87 3.15 1.51 -10.85
CA ALA A 87 4.30 0.66 -11.19
C ALA A 87 5.58 1.48 -11.38
N ILE A 88 5.51 2.60 -12.10
CA ILE A 88 6.64 3.51 -12.33
C ILE A 88 7.19 4.07 -11.01
N LEU A 89 6.37 4.21 -9.98
CA LEU A 89 6.80 4.68 -8.67
C LEU A 89 7.27 3.54 -7.76
N CYS A 90 6.45 2.50 -7.59
CA CYS A 90 6.66 1.42 -6.64
C CYS A 90 7.80 0.50 -7.05
N ILE A 91 8.04 0.25 -8.33
CA ILE A 91 9.14 -0.62 -8.79
C ILE A 91 10.52 -0.01 -8.45
N PRO A 92 10.84 1.25 -8.85
CA PRO A 92 12.11 1.87 -8.46
C PRO A 92 12.24 2.06 -6.96
N LEU A 93 11.15 2.44 -6.28
CA LEU A 93 11.15 2.63 -4.83
C LEU A 93 11.45 1.30 -4.09
N GLY A 94 10.85 0.20 -4.54
CA GLY A 94 11.15 -1.15 -4.06
C GLY A 94 12.60 -1.57 -4.29
N TYR A 95 13.16 -1.27 -5.46
CA TYR A 95 14.58 -1.52 -5.73
C TYR A 95 15.51 -0.74 -4.81
N ILE A 96 15.28 0.58 -4.67
CA ILE A 96 16.16 1.46 -3.89
C ILE A 96 16.10 1.09 -2.41
N ILE A 97 14.91 0.91 -1.85
CA ILE A 97 14.77 0.56 -0.43
C ILE A 97 15.27 -0.87 -0.20
N GLY A 98 14.86 -1.83 -1.02
CA GLY A 98 15.31 -3.22 -0.89
C GLY A 98 16.82 -3.38 -1.02
N LYS A 99 17.49 -2.55 -1.84
CA LYS A 99 18.96 -2.53 -1.94
C LYS A 99 19.64 -2.02 -0.66
N ASN A 100 19.06 -1.00 -0.03
CA ASN A 100 19.63 -0.31 1.14
C ASN A 100 19.21 -0.92 2.48
N SER A 101 18.36 -1.95 2.48
CA SER A 101 17.89 -2.64 3.69
C SER A 101 18.80 -3.82 4.04
N ASP A 102 18.69 -4.33 5.27
CA ASP A 102 19.37 -5.55 5.71
C ASP A 102 18.33 -6.64 6.05
N PRO A 103 18.30 -7.79 5.34
CA PRO A 103 19.15 -8.18 4.21
C PRO A 103 18.81 -7.39 2.93
N SER A 104 19.83 -7.22 2.07
CA SER A 104 19.64 -6.56 0.78
C SER A 104 18.84 -7.46 -0.17
N ILE A 105 17.60 -7.06 -0.47
CA ILE A 105 16.64 -7.81 -1.31
C ILE A 105 16.05 -6.96 -2.44
N PRO A 106 16.89 -6.37 -3.32
CA PRO A 106 16.44 -5.41 -4.33
C PRO A 106 15.42 -6.00 -5.31
N ILE A 107 15.63 -7.25 -5.76
CA ILE A 107 14.73 -7.90 -6.72
C ILE A 107 13.37 -8.20 -6.08
N TRP A 108 13.36 -8.65 -4.83
CA TRP A 108 12.10 -8.88 -4.10
C TRP A 108 11.34 -7.58 -3.86
N GLY A 109 12.05 -6.48 -3.59
CA GLY A 109 11.45 -5.14 -3.54
C GLY A 109 10.78 -4.74 -4.87
N VAL A 110 11.44 -5.01 -6.00
CA VAL A 110 10.87 -4.79 -7.35
C VAL A 110 9.63 -5.64 -7.59
N ILE A 111 9.70 -6.95 -7.30
CA ILE A 111 8.57 -7.87 -7.46
C ILE A 111 7.41 -7.41 -6.58
N SER A 112 7.69 -7.02 -5.34
CA SER A 112 6.68 -6.51 -4.41
C SER A 112 5.99 -5.26 -4.93
N GLY A 113 6.74 -4.30 -5.48
CA GLY A 113 6.18 -3.09 -6.10
C GLY A 113 5.33 -3.38 -7.34
N ALA A 114 5.76 -4.33 -8.18
CA ALA A 114 4.99 -4.77 -9.34
C ALA A 114 3.69 -5.47 -8.94
N VAL A 115 3.75 -6.36 -7.93
CA VAL A 115 2.57 -7.06 -7.38
C VAL A 115 1.59 -6.05 -6.77
N ALA A 116 2.07 -5.10 -5.97
CA ALA A 116 1.23 -4.03 -5.41
C ALA A 116 0.45 -3.28 -6.51
N SER A 117 1.14 -2.93 -7.59
CA SER A 117 0.56 -2.25 -8.75
C SER A 117 -0.49 -3.09 -9.48
N LEU A 118 -0.23 -4.39 -9.67
CA LEU A 118 -1.19 -5.31 -10.28
C LEU A 118 -2.43 -5.49 -9.42
N VAL A 119 -2.23 -5.63 -8.11
CA VAL A 119 -3.27 -5.82 -7.11
C VAL A 119 -4.22 -4.62 -7.05
N GLU A 120 -3.69 -3.39 -7.15
CA GLU A 120 -4.47 -2.14 -7.15
C GLU A 120 -5.57 -2.10 -8.23
N ARG A 121 -5.40 -2.84 -9.33
CA ARG A 121 -6.41 -2.92 -10.40
C ARG A 121 -7.63 -3.76 -10.00
N TYR A 122 -7.50 -4.66 -9.04
CA TYR A 122 -8.55 -5.62 -8.68
C TYR A 122 -9.33 -5.15 -7.45
N GLU A 123 -10.64 -5.02 -7.60
CA GLU A 123 -11.56 -4.82 -6.49
C GLU A 123 -12.16 -6.18 -6.10
N PHE A 124 -11.70 -6.75 -4.99
CA PHE A 124 -12.22 -8.03 -4.48
C PHE A 124 -13.40 -7.79 -3.53
N GLY A 125 -14.57 -7.50 -4.10
CA GLY A 125 -15.83 -7.44 -3.37
C GLY A 125 -15.79 -6.45 -2.18
N PRO A 126 -16.00 -6.90 -0.92
CA PRO A 126 -16.01 -6.02 0.26
C PRO A 126 -14.61 -5.69 0.80
N ILE A 127 -13.54 -6.28 0.25
CA ILE A 127 -12.17 -6.07 0.73
C ILE A 127 -11.60 -4.82 0.08
N ASP A 128 -11.09 -3.93 0.93
CA ASP A 128 -10.40 -2.71 0.55
C ASP A 128 -9.09 -3.01 -0.21
N ASP A 129 -8.88 -2.28 -1.30
CA ASP A 129 -7.67 -2.30 -2.13
C ASP A 129 -6.40 -2.06 -1.29
N ASN A 130 -6.47 -1.18 -0.29
CA ASN A 130 -5.38 -0.90 0.63
C ASN A 130 -4.94 -2.13 1.41
N VAL A 131 -5.90 -2.94 1.87
CA VAL A 131 -5.60 -4.18 2.59
C VAL A 131 -4.87 -5.14 1.68
N LEU A 132 -5.37 -5.27 0.45
CA LEU A 132 -4.84 -6.23 -0.51
C LEU A 132 -3.42 -5.85 -0.96
N ILE A 133 -3.17 -4.57 -1.22
CA ILE A 133 -1.84 -4.05 -1.57
C ILE A 133 -0.84 -4.36 -0.46
N VAL A 134 -1.19 -4.01 0.79
CA VAL A 134 -0.30 -4.19 1.93
C VAL A 134 -0.04 -5.66 2.20
N VAL A 135 -1.06 -6.51 2.22
CA VAL A 135 -0.89 -7.95 2.47
C VAL A 135 -0.08 -8.61 1.36
N ALA A 136 -0.39 -8.35 0.09
CA ALA A 136 0.32 -8.96 -1.03
C ALA A 136 1.80 -8.55 -1.06
N SER A 137 2.10 -7.26 -0.88
CA SER A 137 3.48 -6.77 -0.83
C SER A 137 4.24 -7.29 0.40
N SER A 138 3.59 -7.32 1.57
CA SER A 138 4.16 -7.88 2.80
C SER A 138 4.58 -9.34 2.64
N ILE A 139 3.75 -10.16 1.97
CA ILE A 139 4.07 -11.57 1.70
C ILE A 139 5.32 -11.68 0.81
N ILE A 140 5.42 -10.87 -0.25
CA ILE A 140 6.58 -10.92 -1.16
C ILE A 140 7.87 -10.50 -0.43
N ILE A 141 7.82 -9.46 0.39
CA ILE A 141 8.99 -9.02 1.18
C ILE A 141 9.38 -10.08 2.21
N ALA A 142 8.42 -10.64 2.94
CA ALA A 142 8.68 -11.70 3.90
C ALA A 142 9.30 -12.94 3.23
N LEU A 143 8.80 -13.34 2.05
CA LEU A 143 9.40 -14.41 1.25
C LEU A 143 10.84 -14.07 0.84
N GLY A 144 11.10 -12.82 0.44
CA GLY A 144 12.44 -12.39 0.07
C GLY A 144 13.46 -12.47 1.20
N VAL A 145 13.04 -12.13 2.41
CA VAL A 145 13.91 -12.27 3.60
C VAL A 145 14.16 -13.73 3.95
N HIS A 146 13.15 -14.60 3.85
CA HIS A 146 13.29 -16.02 4.20
C HIS A 146 14.04 -16.85 3.15
N LEU A 147 13.82 -16.56 1.86
CA LEU A 147 14.45 -17.29 0.75
C LEU A 147 15.83 -16.73 0.38
N GLY A 148 16.15 -15.52 0.86
CA GLY A 148 17.39 -14.81 0.57
C GLY A 148 17.34 -14.05 -0.77
N PRO A 149 18.41 -13.28 -1.06
CA PRO A 149 18.50 -12.48 -2.28
C PRO A 149 18.47 -13.37 -3.53
N ILE A 150 17.74 -12.90 -4.54
CA ILE A 150 17.82 -13.45 -5.90
C ILE A 150 18.98 -12.69 -6.58
N PHE A 151 20.11 -13.38 -6.79
CA PHE A 151 21.41 -12.88 -7.27
C PHE A 151 22.21 -12.00 -6.31
#